data_AF-A0A2M9ZF00-F1
#
_entry.id   AF-A0A2M9ZF00-F1
#
_cell.length_a   1.000
_cell.length_b   1.000
_cell.length_c   1.000
_cell.angle_alpha   90.00
_cell.angle_beta   90.00
_cell.angle_gamma   90.00
#
_symmetry.space_group_name_H-M   'P 1'
#
loop_
_entity.id
_entity.type
_entity.pdbx_description
1 polymer ?
#
loop_
_entity_poly.entity_id
_entity_poly.type
_entity_poly.pdbx_seq_one_letter_code
_entity_poly.pdbx_strand_id
1 'polypeptide(L)'
;MNRILSSKLGFTISFFLIFLSLPGFAQENKQPATKDSSTVQPSSPAPNPNADPKSRAYSLRKKTWVALRYLRTSLLNFGKKNDWESLLGEYSKGESSFQRGEWDNAGNQFQTLKSKLDQLAETQAKEVFNKSEALEKEIQPKVVDLKMDTEAQGRQYVPVMEKHLQIYRDTWLAAKLERESGNQGQNLYFAKQGLLQLYKAKILLEKAKEGKLESEAKLSKNRVLETDYLAKDEVTYWDDCLELLHDSEEKNREKEKQAIRSVYQSRKGKIPESDKSSGSDSSKAGEPASGKK
;
A
#
# COMPACT_ATOMS: atom_id res chain seq x y z
N MET A 1 32.02 -53.01 5.30
CA MET A 1 30.66 -53.45 4.93
C MET A 1 29.67 -52.85 5.91
N ASN A 2 28.46 -52.59 5.41
CA ASN A 2 27.27 -52.00 6.07
C ASN A 2 27.11 -50.48 6.00
N ARG A 3 26.26 -50.13 5.02
CA ARG A 3 25.61 -48.86 4.71
C ARG A 3 24.63 -48.50 5.82
N ILE A 4 24.53 -47.21 6.13
CA ILE A 4 23.30 -46.62 6.66
C ILE A 4 22.91 -45.49 5.71
N LEU A 5 21.82 -45.74 4.97
CA LEU A 5 21.05 -44.74 4.26
C LEU A 5 20.39 -43.81 5.29
N SER A 6 20.44 -42.50 5.05
CA SER A 6 19.34 -41.62 5.45
C SER A 6 19.20 -40.45 4.45
N SER A 7 18.26 -40.64 3.53
CA SER A 7 17.23 -39.66 3.14
C SER A 7 17.67 -38.19 3.07
N LYS A 8 18.16 -37.76 1.90
CA LYS A 8 18.05 -36.35 1.47
C LYS A 8 16.66 -36.15 0.86
N LEU A 9 15.75 -35.59 1.66
CA LEU A 9 14.45 -35.11 1.19
C LEU A 9 14.68 -33.78 0.45
N GLY A 10 14.90 -33.86 -0.86
CA GLY A 10 15.01 -32.69 -1.74
C GLY A 10 13.63 -32.06 -1.92
N PHE A 11 13.44 -30.85 -1.39
CA PHE A 11 12.22 -30.07 -1.55
C PHE A 11 12.25 -29.41 -2.94
N THR A 12 11.70 -30.10 -3.94
CA THR A 12 11.54 -29.57 -5.30
C THR A 12 10.35 -28.62 -5.29
N ILE A 13 10.61 -27.31 -5.25
CA ILE A 13 9.57 -26.27 -5.42
C ILE A 13 9.15 -26.30 -6.89
N SER A 14 8.05 -26.95 -7.18
CA SER A 14 7.39 -26.91 -8.49
C SER A 14 6.72 -25.55 -8.67
N PHE A 15 7.25 -24.74 -9.58
CA PHE A 15 6.60 -23.54 -10.09
C PHE A 15 5.40 -23.99 -10.96
N PHE A 16 4.20 -23.97 -10.40
CA PHE A 16 2.97 -24.16 -11.16
C PHE A 16 2.68 -22.87 -11.95
N LEU A 17 3.17 -22.81 -13.19
CA LEU A 17 2.77 -21.82 -14.19
C LEU A 17 1.38 -22.18 -14.71
N ILE A 18 0.35 -21.53 -14.19
CA ILE A 18 -0.98 -21.55 -14.79
C ILE A 18 -0.93 -20.64 -16.03
N PHE A 19 -0.70 -21.25 -17.20
CA PHE A 19 -1.01 -20.64 -18.49
C PHE A 19 -2.53 -20.57 -18.65
N LEU A 20 -3.09 -19.38 -18.42
CA LEU A 20 -4.44 -19.05 -18.88
C LEU A 20 -4.34 -18.59 -20.33
N SER A 21 -4.80 -19.46 -21.23
CA SER A 21 -4.98 -19.23 -22.65
C SER A 21 -5.98 -18.08 -22.88
N LEU A 22 -5.52 -16.98 -23.48
CA LEU A 22 -6.39 -15.95 -24.06
C LEU A 22 -6.73 -16.35 -25.51
N PRO A 23 -8.01 -16.39 -25.92
CA PRO A 23 -8.37 -16.55 -27.31
C PRO A 23 -7.99 -15.29 -28.11
N GLY A 24 -7.57 -15.51 -29.35
CA GLY A 24 -6.96 -14.52 -30.24
C GLY A 24 -7.82 -13.28 -30.50
N PHE A 25 -7.16 -12.13 -30.45
CA PHE A 25 -7.68 -10.91 -31.06
C PHE A 25 -7.53 -11.02 -32.58
N ALA A 26 -8.68 -11.06 -33.27
CA ALA A 26 -8.75 -10.83 -34.69
C ALA A 26 -8.30 -9.39 -34.98
N GLN A 27 -7.35 -9.27 -35.91
CA GLN A 27 -6.85 -8.04 -36.46
C GLN A 27 -7.85 -7.54 -37.50
N GLU A 28 -8.56 -6.45 -37.22
CA GLU A 28 -9.33 -5.73 -38.24
C GLU A 28 -8.76 -4.33 -38.47
N ASN A 29 -8.64 -4.01 -39.76
CA ASN A 29 -7.90 -2.92 -40.38
C ASN A 29 -8.30 -1.53 -39.89
N LYS A 30 -7.29 -0.65 -39.75
CA LYS A 30 -7.47 0.81 -39.72
C LYS A 30 -7.58 1.35 -41.14
N GLN A 31 -8.59 2.20 -41.40
CA GLN A 31 -8.44 3.46 -42.17
C GLN A 31 -9.72 4.34 -42.03
N PRO A 32 -9.69 5.65 -42.37
CA PRO A 32 -9.80 6.74 -41.39
C PRO A 32 -11.09 7.59 -41.46
N ALA A 33 -11.16 8.52 -40.50
CA ALA A 33 -12.24 9.42 -40.10
C ALA A 33 -12.94 10.28 -41.18
N THR A 34 -14.20 10.60 -40.91
CA THR A 34 -14.85 11.88 -41.27
C THR A 34 -15.71 12.39 -40.10
N LYS A 35 -15.72 13.72 -39.95
CA LYS A 35 -16.34 14.55 -38.90
C LYS A 35 -17.87 14.45 -38.88
N ASP A 36 -18.49 14.49 -37.70
CA ASP A 36 -19.28 15.65 -37.24
C ASP A 36 -19.82 15.49 -35.81
N SER A 37 -20.01 16.64 -35.18
CA SER A 37 -20.47 16.90 -33.80
C SER A 37 -21.63 16.03 -33.29
N SER A 38 -21.54 15.61 -32.03
CA SER A 38 -22.55 15.88 -30.99
C SER A 38 -22.04 15.43 -29.62
N THR A 39 -22.10 16.34 -28.66
CA THR A 39 -21.82 16.12 -27.24
C THR A 39 -22.76 15.03 -26.69
N VAL A 40 -22.22 13.87 -26.32
CA VAL A 40 -22.97 12.83 -25.60
C VAL A 40 -22.25 12.57 -24.29
N GLN A 41 -22.96 12.84 -23.19
CA GLN A 41 -22.59 12.41 -21.84
C GLN A 41 -22.21 10.92 -21.86
N PRO A 42 -21.26 10.44 -21.05
CA PRO A 42 -21.05 9.01 -20.90
C PRO A 42 -22.26 8.43 -20.13
N SER A 43 -23.30 8.07 -20.88
CA SER A 43 -24.38 7.24 -20.40
C SER A 43 -23.78 5.89 -20.02
N SER A 44 -23.95 5.52 -18.75
CA SER A 44 -23.75 4.16 -18.27
C SER A 44 -24.38 3.18 -19.26
N PRO A 45 -23.72 2.07 -19.64
CA PRO A 45 -24.31 1.12 -20.57
C PRO A 45 -25.66 0.64 -20.01
N ALA A 46 -26.72 0.82 -20.78
CA ALA A 46 -28.07 0.39 -20.41
C ALA A 46 -28.04 -1.09 -20.00
N PRO A 47 -28.72 -1.48 -18.91
CA PRO A 47 -28.73 -2.86 -18.46
C PRO A 47 -29.31 -3.74 -19.56
N ASN A 48 -28.57 -4.78 -19.96
CA ASN A 48 -29.04 -5.76 -20.93
C ASN A 48 -30.39 -6.33 -20.44
N PRO A 49 -31.50 -6.09 -21.16
CA PRO A 49 -32.85 -6.49 -20.72
C PRO A 49 -33.02 -8.01 -20.61
N ASN A 50 -32.06 -8.80 -21.11
CA ASN A 50 -32.07 -10.26 -21.05
C ASN A 50 -31.18 -10.86 -19.94
N ALA A 51 -30.62 -10.05 -19.03
CA ALA A 51 -29.85 -10.57 -17.91
C ALA A 51 -30.80 -11.17 -16.86
N ASP A 52 -30.82 -12.50 -16.74
CA ASP A 52 -31.48 -13.22 -15.64
C ASP A 52 -31.16 -12.55 -14.29
N PRO A 53 -32.18 -12.19 -13.46
CA PRO A 53 -32.00 -11.53 -12.18
C PRO A 53 -30.96 -12.21 -11.28
N LYS A 54 -30.92 -13.54 -11.28
CA LYS A 54 -29.97 -14.32 -10.50
C LYS A 54 -28.53 -14.10 -11.01
N SER A 55 -28.28 -14.23 -12.30
CA SER A 55 -26.97 -13.96 -12.91
C SER A 55 -26.46 -12.54 -12.61
N ARG A 56 -27.34 -11.54 -12.73
CA ARG A 56 -27.03 -10.14 -12.37
C ARG A 56 -26.65 -10.02 -10.90
N ALA A 57 -27.44 -10.60 -9.99
CA ALA A 57 -27.17 -10.56 -8.55
C ALA A 57 -25.83 -11.23 -8.20
N TYR A 58 -25.48 -12.37 -8.82
CA TYR A 58 -24.18 -13.02 -8.64
C TYR A 58 -23.00 -12.14 -9.06
N SER A 59 -23.11 -11.50 -10.23
CA SER A 59 -22.07 -10.59 -10.74
C SER A 59 -21.86 -9.40 -9.80
N LEU A 60 -22.95 -8.77 -9.37
CA LEU A 60 -22.92 -7.64 -8.45
C LEU A 60 -22.38 -8.01 -7.07
N ARG A 61 -22.81 -9.15 -6.52
CA ARG A 61 -22.27 -9.70 -5.27
C ARG A 61 -20.75 -9.80 -5.31
N LYS A 62 -20.20 -10.44 -6.35
CA LYS A 62 -18.75 -10.60 -6.52
C LYS A 62 -18.03 -9.26 -6.64
N LYS A 63 -18.54 -8.35 -7.48
CA LYS A 63 -17.94 -7.02 -7.67
C LYS A 63 -17.97 -6.18 -6.39
N THR A 64 -19.05 -6.27 -5.63
CA THR A 64 -19.23 -5.54 -4.36
C THR A 64 -18.28 -6.08 -3.30
N TRP A 65 -18.13 -7.40 -3.18
CA TRP A 65 -17.17 -8.01 -2.25
C TRP A 65 -15.73 -7.59 -2.53
N VAL A 66 -15.33 -7.59 -3.80
CA VAL A 66 -13.98 -7.17 -4.21
C VAL A 66 -13.74 -5.69 -3.86
N ALA A 67 -14.68 -4.80 -4.15
CA ALA A 67 -14.57 -3.39 -3.80
C ALA A 67 -14.47 -3.17 -2.28
N LEU A 68 -15.27 -3.93 -1.52
CA LEU A 68 -15.25 -3.90 -0.05
C LEU A 68 -13.88 -4.35 0.50
N ARG A 69 -13.30 -5.42 -0.06
CA ARG A 69 -11.96 -5.89 0.32
C ARG A 69 -10.89 -4.81 0.14
N TYR A 70 -10.87 -4.12 -1.00
CA TYR A 70 -9.85 -3.09 -1.28
C TYR A 70 -9.91 -1.89 -0.32
N LEU A 71 -11.11 -1.57 0.17
CA LEU A 71 -11.33 -0.46 1.09
C LEU A 71 -11.08 -0.82 2.56
N ARG A 72 -11.11 -2.12 2.90
CA ARG A 72 -11.04 -2.58 4.29
C ARG A 72 -9.86 -1.97 5.06
N THR A 73 -8.65 -2.13 4.54
CA THR A 73 -7.43 -1.70 5.26
C THR A 73 -7.34 -0.20 5.34
N SER A 74 -7.74 0.51 4.27
CA SER A 74 -7.75 1.98 4.28
C SER A 74 -8.70 2.51 5.33
N LEU A 75 -9.95 2.03 5.34
CA LEU A 75 -10.93 2.51 6.31
C LEU A 75 -10.47 2.25 7.74
N LEU A 76 -9.93 1.05 8.02
CA LEU A 76 -9.48 0.70 9.36
C LEU A 76 -8.23 1.49 9.79
N ASN A 77 -7.24 1.64 8.92
CA ASN A 77 -6.00 2.37 9.24
C ASN A 77 -6.23 3.88 9.42
N PHE A 78 -7.24 4.45 8.75
CA PHE A 78 -7.57 5.87 8.85
C PHE A 78 -8.75 6.15 9.80
N GLY A 79 -8.99 5.27 10.78
CA GLY A 79 -9.96 5.51 11.86
C GLY A 79 -11.44 5.45 11.46
N LYS A 80 -11.75 5.05 10.22
CA LYS A 80 -13.11 4.94 9.67
C LYS A 80 -13.74 3.57 9.95
N LYS A 81 -13.58 3.08 11.19
CA LYS A 81 -14.10 1.77 11.62
C LYS A 81 -15.63 1.70 11.51
N ASN A 82 -16.33 2.76 11.91
CA ASN A 82 -17.79 2.81 11.83
C ASN A 82 -18.29 2.75 10.38
N ASP A 83 -17.59 3.41 9.45
CA ASP A 83 -17.91 3.35 8.02
C ASP A 83 -17.73 1.92 7.49
N TRP A 84 -16.62 1.27 7.87
CA TRP A 84 -16.37 -0.14 7.52
C TRP A 84 -17.47 -1.07 8.03
N GLU A 85 -17.87 -0.94 9.29
CA GLU A 85 -18.93 -1.76 9.90
C GLU A 85 -20.29 -1.51 9.24
N SER A 86 -20.61 -0.26 8.89
CA SER A 86 -21.82 0.09 8.15
C SER A 86 -21.84 -0.54 6.76
N LEU A 87 -20.76 -0.43 5.99
CA LEU A 87 -20.65 -1.01 4.65
C LEU A 87 -20.72 -2.53 4.68
N LEU A 88 -20.09 -3.16 5.68
CA LEU A 88 -20.17 -4.60 5.89
C LEU A 88 -21.59 -5.03 6.25
N GLY A 89 -22.29 -4.26 7.10
CA GLY A 89 -23.69 -4.48 7.44
C GLY A 89 -24.62 -4.37 6.22
N GLU A 90 -24.41 -3.38 5.35
CA GLU A 90 -25.13 -3.26 4.07
C GLU A 90 -24.86 -4.47 3.16
N TYR A 91 -23.60 -4.94 3.10
CA TYR A 91 -23.25 -6.13 2.34
C TYR A 91 -23.96 -7.38 2.88
N SER A 92 -23.98 -7.57 4.21
CA SER A 92 -24.67 -8.68 4.87
C SER A 92 -26.18 -8.67 4.65
N LYS A 93 -26.81 -7.49 4.55
CA LYS A 93 -28.23 -7.38 4.16
C LYS A 93 -28.44 -7.87 2.73
N GLY A 94 -27.58 -7.45 1.80
CA GLY A 94 -27.54 -7.94 0.42
C GLY A 94 -27.40 -9.45 0.34
N GLU A 95 -26.44 -10.00 1.10
CA GLU A 95 -26.16 -11.43 1.18
C GLU A 95 -27.35 -12.22 1.74
N SER A 96 -28.05 -11.68 2.74
CA SER A 96 -29.23 -12.34 3.31
C SER A 96 -30.37 -12.43 2.29
N SER A 97 -30.65 -11.35 1.57
CA SER A 97 -31.65 -11.35 0.48
C SER A 97 -31.25 -12.31 -0.64
N PHE A 98 -29.96 -12.36 -0.98
CA PHE A 98 -29.40 -13.28 -1.97
C PHE A 98 -29.61 -14.74 -1.56
N GLN A 99 -29.33 -15.10 -0.31
CA GLN A 99 -29.51 -16.46 0.20
C GLN A 99 -30.97 -16.89 0.24
N ARG A 100 -31.91 -15.96 0.45
CA ARG A 100 -33.37 -16.22 0.38
C ARG A 100 -33.90 -16.35 -1.05
N GLY A 101 -33.06 -16.16 -2.07
CA GLY A 101 -33.47 -16.21 -3.47
C GLY A 101 -34.21 -14.96 -3.96
N GLU A 102 -34.17 -13.87 -3.20
CA GLU A 102 -34.75 -12.57 -3.56
C GLU A 102 -33.81 -11.84 -4.53
N TRP A 103 -33.57 -12.40 -5.72
CA TRP A 103 -32.49 -11.99 -6.62
C TRP A 103 -32.56 -10.54 -7.05
N ASP A 104 -33.75 -10.01 -7.35
CA ASP A 104 -33.92 -8.59 -7.72
C ASP A 104 -33.61 -7.66 -6.55
N ASN A 105 -34.11 -7.98 -5.36
CA ASN A 105 -33.85 -7.21 -4.14
C ASN A 105 -32.35 -7.22 -3.80
N ALA A 106 -31.72 -8.40 -3.81
CA ALA A 106 -30.30 -8.56 -3.59
C ALA A 106 -29.46 -7.80 -4.62
N GLY A 107 -29.84 -7.91 -5.90
CA GLY A 107 -29.19 -7.18 -7.00
C GLY A 107 -29.24 -5.67 -6.79
N ASN A 108 -30.38 -5.12 -6.39
CA ASN A 108 -30.53 -3.68 -6.12
C ASN A 108 -29.72 -3.24 -4.88
N GLN A 109 -29.70 -4.05 -3.82
CA GLN A 109 -28.90 -3.79 -2.62
C GLN A 109 -27.40 -3.79 -2.95
N PHE A 110 -26.91 -4.80 -3.67
CA PHE A 110 -25.50 -4.85 -4.09
C PHE A 110 -25.15 -3.72 -5.06
N GLN A 111 -26.03 -3.35 -5.99
CA GLN A 111 -25.78 -2.23 -6.90
C GLN A 111 -25.64 -0.91 -6.13
N THR A 112 -26.54 -0.65 -5.18
CA THR A 112 -26.52 0.56 -4.35
C THR A 112 -25.23 0.61 -3.53
N LEU A 113 -24.87 -0.50 -2.88
CA LEU A 113 -23.64 -0.59 -2.12
C LEU A 113 -22.40 -0.43 -3.00
N LYS A 114 -22.38 -1.05 -4.19
CA LYS A 114 -21.28 -0.94 -5.14
C LYS A 114 -21.04 0.51 -5.56
N SER A 115 -22.09 1.27 -5.84
CA SER A 115 -21.97 2.70 -6.17
C SER A 115 -21.36 3.52 -5.03
N LYS A 116 -21.75 3.25 -3.77
CA LYS A 116 -21.12 3.87 -2.59
C LYS A 116 -19.65 3.50 -2.46
N LEU A 117 -19.31 2.23 -2.61
CA LEU A 117 -17.93 1.73 -2.54
C LEU A 117 -17.06 2.34 -3.65
N ASP A 118 -17.60 2.53 -4.85
CA ASP A 118 -16.86 3.16 -5.95
C ASP A 118 -16.53 4.62 -5.66
N GLN A 119 -17.46 5.38 -5.08
CA GLN A 119 -17.22 6.77 -4.67
C GLN A 119 -16.15 6.86 -3.56
N LEU A 120 -16.20 5.94 -2.59
CA LEU A 120 -15.19 5.86 -1.54
C LEU A 120 -13.82 5.49 -2.10
N ALA A 121 -13.76 4.50 -2.99
CA ALA A 121 -12.52 4.07 -3.63
C ALA A 121 -11.91 5.18 -4.49
N GLU A 122 -12.72 5.92 -5.24
CA GLU A 122 -12.26 7.08 -6.02
C GLU A 122 -11.70 8.18 -5.10
N THR A 123 -12.40 8.49 -4.01
CA THR A 123 -11.96 9.50 -3.03
C THR A 123 -10.62 9.12 -2.40
N GLN A 124 -10.52 7.86 -1.92
CA GLN A 124 -9.28 7.34 -1.35
C GLN A 124 -8.14 7.32 -2.38
N ALA A 125 -8.41 6.95 -3.63
CA ALA A 125 -7.41 6.93 -4.68
C ALA A 125 -6.87 8.35 -4.95
N LYS A 126 -7.73 9.37 -4.95
CA LYS A 126 -7.30 10.78 -5.09
C LYS A 126 -6.37 11.20 -3.97
N GLU A 127 -6.65 10.84 -2.72
CA GLU A 127 -5.76 11.12 -1.58
C GLU A 127 -4.39 10.45 -1.76
N VAL A 128 -4.38 9.18 -2.15
CA VAL A 128 -3.15 8.40 -2.40
C VAL A 128 -2.35 9.01 -3.56
N PHE A 129 -3.02 9.46 -4.63
CA PHE A 129 -2.38 10.14 -5.75
C PHE A 129 -1.74 11.47 -5.32
N ASN A 130 -2.44 12.29 -4.55
CA ASN A 130 -1.88 13.54 -4.03
C ASN A 130 -0.63 13.31 -3.17
N LYS A 131 -0.66 12.28 -2.30
CA LYS A 131 0.51 11.88 -1.49
C LYS A 131 1.65 11.41 -2.37
N SER A 132 1.35 10.65 -3.42
CA SER A 132 2.34 10.15 -4.38
C SER A 132 3.00 11.28 -5.17
N GLU A 133 2.24 12.24 -5.68
CA GLU A 133 2.78 13.39 -6.41
C GLU A 133 3.70 14.25 -5.53
N ALA A 134 3.31 14.48 -4.26
CA ALA A 134 4.13 15.21 -3.31
C ALA A 134 5.45 14.47 -3.04
N LEU A 135 5.37 13.15 -2.85
CA LEU A 135 6.53 12.32 -2.55
C LEU A 135 7.45 12.14 -3.78
N GLU A 136 6.92 12.02 -4.99
CA GLU A 136 7.72 12.01 -6.22
C GLU A 136 8.50 13.31 -6.40
N LYS A 137 7.84 14.47 -6.20
CA LYS A 137 8.49 15.78 -6.24
C LYS A 137 9.60 15.93 -5.21
N GLU A 138 9.47 15.25 -4.07
CA GLU A 138 10.50 15.23 -3.02
C GLU A 138 11.70 14.33 -3.41
N ILE A 139 11.45 13.14 -3.96
CA ILE A 139 12.46 12.11 -4.21
C ILE A 139 13.23 12.37 -5.51
N GLN A 140 12.52 12.70 -6.60
CA GLN A 140 13.10 12.72 -7.94
C GLN A 140 14.32 13.67 -8.06
N PRO A 141 14.28 14.92 -7.57
CA PRO A 141 15.45 15.80 -7.64
C PRO A 141 16.64 15.24 -6.85
N LYS A 142 16.41 14.71 -5.66
CA LYS A 142 17.46 14.16 -4.78
C LYS A 142 18.15 12.93 -5.39
N VAL A 143 17.40 12.10 -6.11
CA VAL A 143 17.97 10.94 -6.85
C VAL A 143 18.81 11.41 -8.03
N VAL A 144 18.39 12.47 -8.73
CA VAL A 144 19.18 13.08 -9.81
C VAL A 144 20.47 13.69 -9.26
N ASP A 145 20.40 14.45 -8.17
CA ASP A 145 21.58 15.03 -7.52
C ASP A 145 22.59 13.94 -7.11
N LEU A 146 22.10 12.87 -6.48
CA LEU A 146 22.92 11.72 -6.07
C LEU A 146 23.55 10.98 -7.27
N LYS A 147 22.89 11.01 -8.43
CA LYS A 147 23.43 10.42 -9.67
C LYS A 147 24.55 11.25 -10.27
N MET A 148 24.42 12.58 -10.20
CA MET A 148 25.39 13.53 -10.75
C MET A 148 26.67 13.61 -9.91
N ASP A 149 26.55 13.47 -8.59
CA ASP A 149 27.70 13.41 -7.69
C ASP A 149 28.35 12.00 -7.73
N THR A 150 29.50 11.89 -8.40
CA THR A 150 30.22 10.62 -8.57
C THR A 150 30.85 10.10 -7.29
N GLU A 151 31.12 10.99 -6.33
CA GLU A 151 31.75 10.67 -5.05
C GLU A 151 30.74 10.48 -3.91
N ALA A 152 29.45 10.71 -4.17
CA ALA A 152 28.42 10.64 -3.15
C ALA A 152 28.30 9.24 -2.52
N GLN A 153 28.29 9.22 -1.20
CA GLN A 153 27.96 8.02 -0.45
C GLN A 153 26.52 7.58 -0.76
N GLY A 154 26.34 6.28 -1.01
CA GLY A 154 25.03 5.72 -1.33
C GLY A 154 24.62 5.78 -2.80
N ARG A 155 25.50 6.29 -3.70
CA ARG A 155 25.32 6.21 -5.16
C ARG A 155 25.01 4.80 -5.67
N GLN A 156 25.51 3.76 -4.99
CA GLN A 156 25.19 2.36 -5.30
C GLN A 156 23.68 2.02 -5.25
N TYR A 157 22.87 2.82 -4.57
CA TYR A 157 21.42 2.63 -4.47
C TYR A 157 20.65 3.28 -5.62
N VAL A 158 21.27 4.19 -6.38
CA VAL A 158 20.61 4.94 -7.47
C VAL A 158 19.91 4.02 -8.47
N PRO A 159 20.53 2.95 -9.00
CA PRO A 159 19.85 2.08 -9.96
C PRO A 159 18.58 1.42 -9.40
N VAL A 160 18.58 1.10 -8.10
CA VAL A 160 17.42 0.51 -7.42
C VAL A 160 16.33 1.56 -7.19
N MET A 161 16.71 2.79 -6.82
CA MET A 161 15.77 3.90 -6.69
C MET A 161 15.11 4.25 -8.03
N GLU A 162 15.89 4.34 -9.11
CA GLU A 162 15.37 4.57 -10.47
C GLU A 162 14.40 3.47 -10.89
N LYS A 163 14.70 2.21 -10.55
CA LYS A 163 13.76 1.10 -10.80
C LYS A 163 12.44 1.29 -10.06
N HIS A 164 12.46 1.67 -8.79
CA HIS A 164 11.22 1.94 -8.04
C HIS A 164 10.44 3.12 -8.62
N LEU A 165 11.12 4.19 -9.01
CA LEU A 165 10.50 5.35 -9.69
C LEU A 165 9.87 4.96 -11.03
N GLN A 166 10.50 4.06 -11.79
CA GLN A 166 9.92 3.55 -13.03
C GLN A 166 8.68 2.69 -12.77
N ILE A 167 8.74 1.74 -11.82
CA ILE A 167 7.58 0.92 -11.46
C ILE A 167 6.42 1.80 -10.98
N TYR A 168 6.71 2.85 -10.21
CA TYR A 168 5.71 3.83 -9.81
C TYR A 168 5.00 4.46 -11.02
N ARG A 169 5.75 4.93 -12.03
CA ARG A 169 5.17 5.52 -13.26
C ARG A 169 4.30 4.53 -14.03
N ASP A 170 4.78 3.30 -14.19
CA ASP A 170 4.02 2.25 -14.88
C ASP A 170 2.72 1.93 -14.14
N THR A 171 2.79 1.87 -12.81
CA THR A 171 1.62 1.60 -11.95
C THR A 171 0.64 2.78 -11.94
N TRP A 172 1.14 4.02 -11.99
CA TRP A 172 0.31 5.22 -12.12
C TRP A 172 -0.49 5.21 -13.43
N LEU A 173 0.16 4.86 -14.54
CA LEU A 173 -0.51 4.70 -15.83
C LEU A 173 -1.58 3.60 -15.78
N ALA A 174 -1.28 2.46 -15.15
CA ALA A 174 -2.27 1.40 -14.95
C ALA A 174 -3.47 1.87 -14.11
N ALA A 175 -3.22 2.62 -13.03
CA ALA A 175 -4.28 3.18 -12.19
C ALA A 175 -5.19 4.14 -12.98
N LYS A 176 -4.59 4.99 -13.83
CA LYS A 176 -5.34 5.89 -14.72
C LYS A 176 -6.25 5.13 -15.68
N LEU A 177 -5.77 4.05 -16.29
CA LEU A 177 -6.57 3.21 -17.19
C LEU A 177 -7.75 2.55 -16.46
N GLU A 178 -7.55 2.05 -15.25
CA GLU A 178 -8.63 1.47 -14.43
C GLU A 178 -9.64 2.51 -13.97
N ARG A 179 -9.18 3.75 -13.72
CA ARG A 179 -10.08 4.86 -13.41
C ARG A 179 -10.99 5.18 -14.60
N GLU A 180 -10.41 5.26 -15.79
CA GLU A 180 -11.12 5.52 -17.05
C GLU A 180 -12.09 4.39 -17.42
N SER A 181 -11.76 3.14 -17.09
CA SER A 181 -12.64 1.97 -17.26
C SER A 181 -13.77 1.88 -16.23
N GLY A 182 -13.78 2.76 -15.22
CA GLY A 182 -14.76 2.78 -14.14
C GLY A 182 -14.49 1.76 -13.02
N ASN A 183 -13.34 1.08 -13.03
CA ASN A 183 -12.96 0.09 -12.04
C ASN A 183 -12.26 0.75 -10.82
N GLN A 184 -13.05 1.43 -9.99
CA GLN A 184 -12.51 2.25 -8.90
C GLN A 184 -11.74 1.44 -7.83
N GLY A 185 -12.12 0.18 -7.59
CA GLY A 185 -11.39 -0.71 -6.68
C GLY A 185 -9.99 -1.03 -7.18
N GLN A 186 -9.85 -1.38 -8.45
CA GLN A 186 -8.54 -1.67 -9.05
C GLN A 186 -7.69 -0.41 -9.22
N ASN A 187 -8.31 0.72 -9.56
CA ASN A 187 -7.67 2.04 -9.54
C ASN A 187 -7.03 2.33 -8.17
N LEU A 188 -7.79 2.18 -7.07
CA LEU A 188 -7.26 2.34 -5.71
C LEU A 188 -6.10 1.38 -5.42
N TYR A 189 -6.23 0.11 -5.80
CA TYR A 189 -5.16 -0.87 -5.63
C TYR A 189 -3.86 -0.41 -6.33
N PHE A 190 -3.92 -0.01 -7.59
CA PHE A 190 -2.73 0.46 -8.30
C PHE A 190 -2.20 1.78 -7.73
N ALA A 191 -3.06 2.71 -7.32
CA ALA A 191 -2.62 3.92 -6.63
C ALA A 191 -1.78 3.60 -5.38
N LYS A 192 -2.24 2.66 -4.54
CA LYS A 192 -1.48 2.18 -3.38
C LYS A 192 -0.15 1.52 -3.76
N GLN A 193 -0.15 0.66 -4.78
CA GLN A 193 1.07 0.01 -5.25
C GLN A 193 2.09 1.03 -5.77
N GLY A 194 1.65 2.10 -6.44
CA GLY A 194 2.49 3.21 -6.86
C GLY A 194 3.13 3.92 -5.66
N LEU A 195 2.31 4.30 -4.67
CA LEU A 195 2.80 4.94 -3.44
C LEU A 195 3.82 4.07 -2.69
N LEU A 196 3.60 2.75 -2.65
CA LEU A 196 4.55 1.80 -2.03
C LEU A 196 5.93 1.86 -2.69
N GLN A 197 6.00 1.97 -4.02
CA GLN A 197 7.30 2.07 -4.71
C GLN A 197 8.00 3.38 -4.37
N LEU A 198 7.26 4.48 -4.25
CA LEU A 198 7.84 5.76 -3.81
C LEU A 198 8.39 5.67 -2.39
N TYR A 199 7.68 5.03 -1.45
CA TYR A 199 8.25 4.82 -0.10
C TYR A 199 9.51 3.94 -0.13
N LYS A 200 9.55 2.89 -0.95
CA LYS A 200 10.76 2.08 -1.13
C LYS A 200 11.94 2.92 -1.66
N ALA A 201 11.68 3.80 -2.63
CA ALA A 201 12.68 4.75 -3.12
C ALA A 201 13.13 5.73 -2.02
N LYS A 202 12.19 6.27 -1.22
CA LYS A 202 12.48 7.15 -0.07
C LYS A 202 13.38 6.48 0.95
N ILE A 203 13.05 5.25 1.36
CA ILE A 203 13.81 4.47 2.33
C ILE A 203 15.25 4.27 1.83
N LEU A 204 15.43 3.93 0.56
CA LEU A 204 16.76 3.79 -0.04
C LEU A 204 17.53 5.12 -0.08
N LEU A 205 16.83 6.23 -0.37
CA LEU A 205 17.42 7.56 -0.36
C LEU A 205 17.88 7.98 1.04
N GLU A 206 17.09 7.71 2.07
CA GLU A 206 17.49 7.98 3.45
C GLU A 206 18.63 7.05 3.91
N LYS A 207 18.60 5.76 3.52
CA LYS A 207 19.72 4.83 3.73
C LYS A 207 20.99 5.30 3.03
N ALA A 208 20.88 5.93 1.85
CA ALA A 208 22.03 6.47 1.13
C ALA A 208 22.73 7.59 1.92
N LYS A 209 21.96 8.48 2.57
CA LYS A 209 22.49 9.56 3.43
C LYS A 209 23.23 9.03 4.66
N GLU A 210 22.83 7.88 5.17
CA GLU A 210 23.48 7.23 6.32
C GLU A 210 24.79 6.53 5.96
N GLY A 211 25.07 6.29 4.68
CA GLY A 211 26.28 5.60 4.24
C GLY A 211 26.46 4.23 4.91
N LYS A 212 27.72 3.86 5.22
CA LYS A 212 28.04 2.62 5.96
C LYS A 212 27.92 2.84 7.46
N LEU A 213 26.72 3.14 7.94
CA LEU A 213 26.48 3.28 9.38
C LEU A 213 26.65 1.91 10.07
N GLU A 214 27.48 1.88 11.11
CA GLU A 214 27.72 0.68 11.92
C GLU A 214 26.48 0.25 12.71
N SER A 215 26.41 -1.04 13.06
CA SER A 215 25.24 -1.63 13.74
C SER A 215 24.88 -0.94 15.07
N GLU A 216 25.88 -0.51 15.85
CA GLU A 216 25.68 0.24 17.10
C GLU A 216 25.02 1.60 16.85
N ALA A 217 25.48 2.32 15.82
CA ALA A 217 24.95 3.63 15.44
C ALA A 217 23.53 3.52 14.85
N LYS A 218 23.20 2.43 14.15
CA LYS A 218 21.82 2.17 13.69
C LYS A 218 20.88 1.93 14.86
N LEU A 219 21.34 1.20 15.86
CA LEU A 219 20.59 0.93 17.08
C LEU A 219 20.40 2.19 17.94
N SER A 220 21.44 3.03 18.11
CA SER A 220 21.34 4.28 18.88
C SER A 220 20.36 5.27 18.25
N LYS A 221 20.32 5.33 16.92
CA LYS A 221 19.40 6.19 16.15
C LYS A 221 18.03 5.56 15.88
N ASN A 222 17.78 4.34 16.35
CA ASN A 222 16.55 3.60 16.09
C ASN A 222 16.23 3.46 14.59
N ARG A 223 17.24 3.17 13.76
CA ARG A 223 17.20 3.03 12.30
C ARG A 223 17.39 1.56 11.88
N VAL A 224 16.62 0.66 12.51
CA VAL A 224 16.81 -0.78 12.40
C VAL A 224 15.79 -1.46 11.48
N LEU A 225 14.60 -0.89 11.36
CA LEU A 225 13.55 -1.32 10.44
C LEU A 225 13.44 -0.36 9.25
N GLU A 226 12.80 -0.81 8.16
CA GLU A 226 12.57 0.03 6.98
C GLU A 226 11.64 1.21 7.29
N THR A 227 10.63 1.00 8.13
CA THR A 227 9.69 2.03 8.55
C THR A 227 10.31 3.10 9.45
N ASP A 228 11.50 2.87 10.01
CA ASP A 228 12.23 3.88 10.79
C ASP A 228 12.74 5.05 9.93
N TYR A 229 12.73 4.87 8.60
CA TYR A 229 13.09 5.89 7.62
C TYR A 229 11.88 6.69 7.12
N LEU A 230 10.68 6.41 7.64
CA LEU A 230 9.44 7.08 7.30
C LEU A 230 8.94 7.93 8.47
N ALA A 231 8.24 9.03 8.17
CA ALA A 231 7.51 9.77 9.19
C ALA A 231 6.34 8.94 9.73
N LYS A 232 5.86 9.25 10.95
CA LYS A 232 4.79 8.46 11.60
C LYS A 232 3.52 8.34 10.74
N ASP A 233 3.10 9.43 10.11
CA ASP A 233 1.95 9.44 9.21
C ASP A 233 2.19 8.62 7.94
N GLU A 234 3.42 8.61 7.44
CA GLU A 234 3.82 7.80 6.28
C GLU A 234 3.83 6.30 6.60
N VAL A 235 4.14 5.91 7.83
CA VAL A 235 4.07 4.51 8.27
C VAL A 235 2.65 3.96 8.17
N THR A 236 1.62 4.76 8.51
CA THR A 236 0.23 4.32 8.34
C THR A 236 -0.12 4.07 6.86
N TYR A 237 0.35 4.92 5.95
CA TYR A 237 0.18 4.69 4.51
C TYR A 237 1.01 3.52 3.99
N TRP A 238 2.22 3.32 4.51
CA TRP A 238 3.05 2.15 4.20
C TRP A 238 2.31 0.85 4.53
N ASP A 239 1.74 0.77 5.74
CA ASP A 239 0.95 -0.39 6.18
C ASP A 239 -0.31 -0.56 5.31
N ASP A 240 -1.02 0.51 4.98
CA ASP A 240 -2.19 0.42 4.09
C ASP A 240 -1.83 -0.07 2.68
N CYS A 241 -0.69 0.36 2.14
CA CYS A 241 -0.20 -0.09 0.84
C CYS A 241 0.16 -1.59 0.82
N LEU A 242 0.52 -2.16 1.97
CA LEU A 242 0.79 -3.59 2.16
C LEU A 242 -0.47 -4.39 2.54
N GLU A 243 -1.64 -3.76 2.60
CA GLU A 243 -2.88 -4.34 3.11
C GLU A 243 -2.77 -4.85 4.58
N LEU A 244 -1.95 -4.19 5.39
CA LEU A 244 -1.74 -4.49 6.81
C LEU A 244 -2.50 -3.51 7.71
N LEU A 245 -2.93 -3.99 8.88
CA LEU A 245 -3.57 -3.14 9.88
C LEU A 245 -2.51 -2.46 10.74
N HIS A 246 -2.49 -1.13 10.73
CA HIS A 246 -1.45 -0.30 11.36
C HIS A 246 -1.28 -0.62 12.85
N ASP A 247 -2.36 -0.68 13.62
CA ASP A 247 -2.29 -0.96 15.08
C ASP A 247 -1.69 -2.33 15.40
N SER A 248 -1.91 -3.32 14.53
CA SER A 248 -1.33 -4.65 14.69
C SER A 248 0.15 -4.63 14.32
N GLU A 249 0.49 -3.94 13.23
CA GLU A 249 1.85 -3.92 12.71
C GLU A 249 2.78 -3.04 13.55
N GLU A 250 2.27 -1.98 14.18
CA GLU A 250 3.04 -1.18 15.13
C GLU A 250 3.52 -2.02 16.31
N LYS A 251 2.64 -2.87 16.87
CA LYS A 251 3.02 -3.82 17.93
C LYS A 251 4.04 -4.84 17.46
N ASN A 252 3.98 -5.26 16.20
CA ASN A 252 4.98 -6.17 15.61
C ASN A 252 6.34 -5.48 15.49
N ARG A 253 6.36 -4.25 14.98
CA ARG A 253 7.59 -3.43 14.89
C ARG A 253 8.23 -3.17 16.25
N GLU A 254 7.44 -2.89 17.28
CA GLU A 254 7.94 -2.72 18.66
C GLU A 254 8.63 -4.00 19.17
N LYS A 255 7.98 -5.15 18.98
CA LYS A 255 8.55 -6.46 19.36
C LYS A 255 9.82 -6.78 18.58
N GLU A 256 9.84 -6.51 17.27
CA GLU A 256 11.00 -6.75 16.43
C GLU A 256 12.18 -5.85 16.87
N LYS A 257 11.93 -4.56 17.10
CA LYS A 257 12.95 -3.64 17.63
C LYS A 257 13.52 -4.12 18.96
N GLN A 258 12.66 -4.59 19.87
CA GLN A 258 13.11 -5.14 21.15
C GLN A 258 13.96 -6.40 20.97
N ALA A 259 13.56 -7.30 20.07
CA ALA A 259 14.33 -8.50 19.75
C ALA A 259 15.71 -8.16 19.16
N ILE A 260 15.79 -7.20 18.23
CA ILE A 260 17.07 -6.75 17.65
C ILE A 260 17.97 -6.17 18.75
N ARG A 261 17.43 -5.34 19.65
CA ARG A 261 18.19 -4.79 20.80
C ARG A 261 18.69 -5.89 21.72
N SER A 262 17.86 -6.88 22.03
CA SER A 262 18.23 -8.01 22.88
C SER A 262 19.35 -8.86 22.26
N VAL A 263 19.29 -9.11 20.94
CA VAL A 263 20.34 -9.85 20.22
C VAL A 263 21.65 -9.07 20.18
N TYR A 264 21.60 -7.75 20.03
CA TYR A 264 22.80 -6.93 20.11
C TYR A 264 23.42 -6.98 21.51
N GLN A 265 22.60 -6.81 22.56
CA GLN A 265 23.05 -6.85 23.95
C GLN A 265 23.70 -8.19 24.30
N SER A 266 23.11 -9.32 23.88
CA SER A 266 23.68 -10.63 24.15
C SER A 266 25.04 -10.85 23.47
N ARG A 267 25.29 -10.20 22.33
CA ARG A 267 26.57 -10.28 21.59
C ARG A 267 27.63 -9.30 22.08
N LYS A 268 27.23 -8.13 22.60
CA LYS A 268 28.14 -7.01 22.91
C LYS A 268 28.20 -6.64 24.39
N GLY A 269 27.37 -7.24 25.23
CA GLY A 269 27.34 -7.04 26.68
C GLY A 269 26.69 -5.74 27.15
N LYS A 270 26.40 -4.79 26.25
CA LYS A 270 25.75 -3.50 26.53
C LYS A 270 24.68 -3.17 25.49
N ILE A 271 23.65 -2.45 25.90
CA ILE A 271 22.68 -1.84 24.98
C ILE A 271 23.27 -0.48 24.55
N PRO A 272 23.26 -0.13 23.25
CA PRO A 272 23.64 1.21 22.81
C PRO A 272 22.69 2.23 23.43
N GLU A 273 23.23 3.29 24.04
CA GLU A 273 22.39 4.40 24.50
C GLU A 273 21.68 5.01 23.29
N SER A 274 20.38 5.31 23.44
CA SER A 274 19.66 6.03 22.41
C SER A 274 20.24 7.44 22.30
N ASP A 275 20.56 7.88 21.09
CA ASP A 275 20.88 9.29 20.84
C ASP A 275 19.62 10.11 21.10
N LYS A 276 19.43 10.56 22.34
CA LYS A 276 18.48 11.63 22.65
C LYS A 276 19.09 12.91 22.09
N SER A 277 18.93 13.15 20.80
CA SER A 277 19.11 14.48 20.26
C SER A 277 18.15 15.42 20.98
N SER A 278 18.74 16.32 21.77
CA SER A 278 18.17 17.44 22.50
C SER A 278 16.95 18.09 21.83
N GLY A 279 15.87 18.22 22.61
CA GLY A 279 14.66 18.96 22.23
C GLY A 279 13.68 19.10 23.40
N SER A 280 14.07 19.80 24.46
CA SER A 280 13.28 20.79 25.22
C SER A 280 13.88 21.05 26.60
N ASP A 281 14.30 22.29 26.76
CA ASP A 281 14.54 23.10 27.96
C ASP A 281 14.93 22.44 29.29
N SER A 282 16.18 22.74 29.63
CA SER A 282 16.61 23.06 30.97
C SER A 282 15.59 23.95 31.72
N SER A 283 14.79 23.34 32.58
CA SER A 283 14.31 23.99 33.80
C SER A 283 14.97 23.31 34.99
N LYS A 284 16.22 23.71 35.24
CA LYS A 284 16.89 23.49 36.52
C LYS A 284 17.48 24.80 37.01
N ALA A 285 16.63 25.56 37.71
CA ALA A 285 16.99 26.60 38.68
C ALA A 285 15.80 26.70 39.65
N GLY A 286 15.91 26.61 40.97
CA GLY A 286 17.05 26.43 41.85
C GLY A 286 16.56 25.96 43.22
N GLU A 287 17.49 25.45 44.02
CA GLU A 287 17.31 25.05 45.41
C GLU A 287 16.94 26.22 46.35
N PRO A 288 16.39 25.93 47.54
CA PRO A 288 15.93 26.91 48.51
C PRO A 288 17.09 27.43 49.37
N ALA A 289 17.13 28.74 49.63
CA ALA A 289 17.98 29.31 50.66
C ALA A 289 17.12 30.02 51.71
N SER A 290 17.21 29.50 52.94
CA SER A 290 16.61 30.05 54.15
C SER A 290 17.20 31.42 54.49
N GLY A 291 16.37 32.34 54.96
CA GLY A 291 16.81 33.62 55.51
C GLY A 291 15.95 34.05 56.70
N LYS A 292 16.39 33.67 57.90
CA LYS A 292 15.98 34.29 59.17
C LYS A 292 16.77 35.59 59.35
N LYS A 293 16.08 36.72 59.45
CA LYS A 293 16.20 37.71 60.54
C LYS A 293 15.10 38.75 60.40
#